data_AF-A0A8J3NKH4-F1
#
_entry.id   AF-A0A8J3NKH4-F1
#
_cell.length_a   1.000
_cell.length_b   1.000
_cell.length_c   1.000
_cell.angle_alpha   90.00
_cell.angle_beta   90.00
_cell.angle_gamma   90.00
#
_symmetry.space_group_name_H-M   'P 1'
#
loop_
_entity.id
_entity.type
_entity.pdbx_description
1 polymer ?
#
loop_
_entity_poly.entity_id
_entity_poly.type
_entity_poly.pdbx_seq_one_letter_code
_entity_poly.pdbx_strand_id
1 'polypeptide(L)' 'MPPCVEAARRGELVTLVNHGADPVTITIRGTDLLAHTAVGEIVLQPDGFAFVRPSPPEESP' A
#
# COMPACT_ATOMS: atom_id res chain seq x y z
N MET A 1 -2.44 7.17 -7.64
CA MET A 1 -3.15 6.64 -6.45
C MET A 1 -4.64 6.96 -6.60
N PRO A 2 -5.57 6.07 -6.23
CA PRO A 2 -7.00 6.37 -6.22
C PRO A 2 -7.32 7.59 -5.33
N PRO A 3 -8.30 8.44 -5.68
CA PRO A 3 -8.58 9.69 -4.95
C PRO A 3 -9.03 9.49 -3.49
N CYS A 4 -9.67 8.37 -3.18
CA CYS A 4 -10.12 8.02 -1.82
C CYS A 4 -9.02 7.43 -0.94
N VAL A 5 -7.81 7.21 -1.47
CA VAL A 5 -6.72 6.59 -0.75
C VAL A 5 -5.72 7.65 -0.31
N GLU A 6 -5.53 7.75 1.01
CA GLU A 6 -4.40 8.47 1.58
C GLU A 6 -3.16 7.58 1.59
N ALA A 7 -2.05 8.14 1.12
CA ALA A 7 -0.74 7.52 1.21
C ALA A 7 0.21 8.46 1.94
N ALA A 8 0.73 8.04 3.09
CA ALA A 8 1.70 8.81 3.86
C ALA A 8 3.00 8.02 4.04
N ARG A 9 4.14 8.70 3.92
CA ARG A 9 5.47 8.08 4.04
C ARG A 9 6.22 8.62 5.25
N ARG A 10 6.80 7.70 6.05
CA ARG A 10 7.69 8.00 7.17
C ARG A 10 8.91 7.09 7.10
N GLY A 11 10.02 7.61 6.59
CA GLY A 11 11.19 6.79 6.28
C GLY A 11 10.87 5.73 5.22
N GLU A 12 11.08 4.45 5.55
CA GLU A 12 10.79 3.33 4.65
C GLU A 12 9.35 2.81 4.77
N LEU A 13 8.58 3.29 5.75
CA LEU A 13 7.19 2.91 5.92
C LEU A 13 6.28 3.80 5.05
N VAL A 14 5.38 3.16 4.31
CA VAL A 14 4.23 3.77 3.67
C VAL A 14 2.97 3.25 4.35
N THR A 15 2.13 4.16 4.82
CA THR A 15 0.78 3.85 5.31
C THR A 15 -0.22 4.16 4.21
N LEU A 16 -1.11 3.22 3.93
CA LEU A 16 -2.21 3.37 2.98
C LEU A 16 -3.52 3.30 3.77
N VAL A 17 -4.44 4.22 3.55
CA VAL A 17 -5.76 4.23 4.19
C VAL A 17 -6.83 4.52 3.14
N ASN A 18 -7.85 3.68 3.06
CA ASN A 18 -9.00 3.89 2.19
C ASN A 18 -10.08 4.67 2.95
N HIS A 19 -10.27 5.94 2.58
CA HIS A 19 -11.35 6.80 3.09
C HIS A 19 -12.65 6.68 2.28
N GLY A 20 -12.69 5.77 1.30
CA GLY A 20 -13.84 5.53 0.43
C GLY A 20 -14.81 4.50 1.00
N ALA A 21 -16.01 4.43 0.40
CA ALA A 21 -17.06 3.48 0.78
C ALA A 21 -16.98 2.13 0.07
N ASP A 22 -16.08 1.99 -0.91
CA ASP A 22 -15.89 0.78 -1.71
C ASP A 22 -14.49 0.20 -1.51
N PRO A 23 -14.31 -1.13 -1.67
CA PRO A 23 -12.97 -1.73 -1.71
C PRO A 23 -12.13 -1.15 -2.85
N VAL A 24 -10.84 -0.93 -2.58
CA VAL A 24 -9.90 -0.38 -3.55
C VAL A 24 -8.65 -1.23 -3.64
N THR A 25 -8.22 -1.46 -4.88
CA THR A 25 -7.03 -2.24 -5.19
C THR A 25 -5.86 -1.30 -5.51
N ILE A 26 -4.72 -1.51 -4.85
CA ILE A 26 -3.52 -0.69 -4.99
C ILE A 26 -2.37 -1.58 -5.41
N THR A 27 -1.81 -1.33 -6.60
CA THR A 27 -0.57 -1.96 -7.04
C THR A 27 0.62 -1.35 -6.31
N ILE A 28 1.27 -2.14 -5.46
CA ILE A 28 2.47 -1.75 -4.73
C ILE A 28 3.33 -2.99 -4.49
N ARG A 29 4.59 -2.93 -4.92
CA ARG A 29 5.57 -3.98 -4.65
C ARG A 29 6.26 -3.69 -3.33
N GLY A 30 6.31 -4.67 -2.44
CA GLY A 30 6.95 -4.50 -1.14
C GLY A 30 6.62 -5.61 -0.16
N THR A 31 6.72 -5.29 1.12
CA THR A 31 6.31 -6.17 2.21
C THR A 31 5.16 -5.54 2.97
N ASP A 32 4.05 -6.27 3.11
CA ASP A 32 3.04 -5.96 4.13
C ASP A 32 3.63 -6.30 5.50
N LEU A 33 3.77 -5.28 6.34
CA LEU A 33 4.40 -5.40 7.65
C LEU A 33 3.48 -5.99 8.71
N LEU A 34 2.16 -6.02 8.49
CA LEU A 34 1.22 -6.68 9.41
C LEU A 34 1.17 -8.18 9.16
N ALA A 35 1.15 -8.59 7.88
CA ALA A 35 1.15 -9.99 7.47
C ALA A 35 2.56 -10.61 7.40
N HIS A 36 3.60 -9.78 7.35
CA HIS A 36 4.99 -10.18 7.09
C HIS A 36 5.17 -10.94 5.76
N THR A 37 4.42 -10.56 4.74
CA THR A 37 4.45 -11.20 3.41
C THR A 37 4.80 -10.21 2.31
N ALA A 38 5.43 -10.72 1.26
CA ALA A 38 5.65 -9.95 0.03
C ALA A 38 4.31 -9.71 -0.68
N VAL A 39 4.11 -8.50 -1.15
CA VAL A 39 2.90 -8.08 -1.88
C VAL A 39 3.29 -7.41 -3.19
N GLY A 40 2.50 -7.66 -4.23
CA GLY A 40 2.49 -6.86 -5.47
C GLY A 40 1.23 -5.99 -5.60
N GLU A 41 0.23 -6.29 -4.79
CA GLU A 41 -1.07 -5.66 -4.76
C GLU A 41 -1.67 -5.77 -3.36
N ILE A 42 -2.43 -4.76 -2.96
CA ILE A 42 -3.17 -4.73 -1.70
C ILE A 42 -4.61 -4.35 -2.01
N VAL A 43 -5.56 -5.07 -1.41
CA VAL A 43 -6.98 -4.71 -1.42
C VAL A 43 -7.32 -4.10 -0.06
N LEU A 44 -7.66 -2.82 -0.05
CA LEU A 44 -8.17 -2.15 1.14
C LEU A 44 -9.69 -2.15 1.10
N GLN A 45 -10.31 -2.72 2.13
CA GLN A 45 -11.75 -2.56 2.38
C GLN A 45 -12.08 -1.09 2.73
N PRO A 46 -13.36 -0.67 2.77
CA PRO A 46 -13.73 0.61 3.35
C PRO A 46 -13.15 0.77 4.76
N ASP A 47 -12.58 1.94 5.05
CA ASP A 47 -11.82 2.25 6.28
C ASP A 47 -10.59 1.35 6.53
N GLY A 48 -10.24 0.51 5.56
CA GLY A 48 -9.11 -0.41 5.62
C GLY A 48 -7.78 0.31 5.47
N PHE A 49 -6.75 -0.25 6.09
CA PHE A 49 -5.40 0.29 6.03
C PHE A 49 -4.35 -0.80 5.84
N ALA A 50 -3.18 -0.41 5.34
CA ALA A 50 -2.01 -1.27 5.25
C ALA A 50 -0.73 -0.52 5.59
N PHE A 51 0.25 -1.25 6.13
CA PHE A 51 1.61 -0.78 6.38
C PHE A 51 2.55 -1.51 5.43
N VAL A 52 3.09 -0.78 4.48
CA VAL A 52 3.93 -1.35 3.43
C VAL A 52 5.33 -0.79 3.56
N ARG A 53 6.34 -1.66 3.49
CA ARG A 53 7.69 -1.25 3.14
C ARG A 53 7.87 -1.46 1.63
N PRO A 54 7.86 -0.40 0.81
CA PRO A 54 7.96 -0.55 -0.63
C PRO A 54 9.34 -1.09 -1.01
N SER A 55 9.38 -2.00 -1.97
CA SER A 55 10.63 -2.36 -2.63
C SER A 55 11.11 -1.18 -3.49
N PRO A 56 12.42 -0.96 -3.65
CA PRO A 56 12.91 -0.02 -4.63
C PRO A 56 12.37 -0.37 -6.02
N PRO A 57 12.11 0.63 -6.89
CA PRO A 57 11.80 0.35 -8.28
C PRO A 57 12.94 -0.47 -8.89
N GLU A 58 12.61 -1.47 -9.68
CA GLU A 58 13.59 -2.24 -10.43
C GLU A 58 14.26 -1.26 -11.41
N GLU A 59 15.52 -0.92 -11.18
CA GLU A 59 16.29 -0.09 -12.11
C GLU A 59 16.54 -0.91 -13.37
N SER A 60 15.87 -0.55 -14.47
CA SER A 60 16.19 -1.13 -15.78
C SER A 60 17.62 -0.76 -16.17
N PRO A 61 18.44 -1.72 -16.66
CA PRO A 61 19.80 -1.48 -17.11
C PRO A 61 19.87 -0.63 -18.39
#